data_AF-A0A084A780-F1
#
_entry.id   AF-A0A084A780-F1
#
_cell.length_a   1.000
_cell.length_b   1.000
_cell.length_c   1.000
_cell.angle_alpha   90.00
_cell.angle_beta   90.00
_cell.angle_gamma   90.00
#
_symmetry.space_group_name_H-M   'P 1'
#
loop_
_entity.id
_entity.type
_entity.pdbx_description
1 polymer ?
#
loop_
_entity_poly.entity_id
_entity_poly.type
_entity_poly.pdbx_seq_one_letter_code
_entity_poly.pdbx_strand_id
1 'polypeptide(L)'
;MPEREFQYLAIDYLHQMKKWLTFADLAKIKKLTISKSWWDTVDSLDELVGFILMASRAKLVEDEGLAYERVSQLVKEWAQDENFWVRRIAIDCQLSLKEKTDLELLSYNIEQNLAHSPFADEFFINKAIWLGFARFSKN
;
A
#
# COMPACT_ATOMS: atom_id res chain seq x y z
N MET A 1 23.09 -13.44 -1.11
CA MET A 1 22.91 -13.38 0.36
C MET A 1 21.48 -13.81 0.69
N PRO A 2 21.29 -15.01 1.27
CA PRO A 2 19.99 -15.67 1.35
C PRO A 2 19.13 -15.29 2.59
N GLU A 3 19.66 -14.59 3.58
CA GLU A 3 19.01 -14.44 4.89
C GLU A 3 17.87 -13.41 4.87
N ARG A 4 16.72 -13.79 5.48
CA ARG A 4 15.52 -12.94 5.57
C ARG A 4 15.74 -11.70 6.44
N GLU A 5 16.62 -11.81 7.44
CA GLU A 5 16.98 -10.75 8.38
C GLU A 5 17.48 -9.49 7.68
N PHE A 6 18.21 -9.62 6.56
CA PHE A 6 18.65 -8.45 5.79
C PHE A 6 17.49 -7.70 5.13
N GLN A 7 16.40 -8.40 4.78
CA GLN A 7 15.20 -7.72 4.27
C GLN A 7 14.51 -6.94 5.40
N TYR A 8 14.43 -7.51 6.61
CA TYR A 8 13.88 -6.80 7.77
C TYR A 8 14.72 -5.57 8.12
N LEU A 9 16.06 -5.69 8.18
CA LEU A 9 16.94 -4.56 8.43
C LEU A 9 16.77 -3.43 7.39
N ALA A 10 16.65 -3.79 6.11
CA ALA A 10 16.44 -2.80 5.05
C ALA A 10 15.09 -2.09 5.19
N ILE A 11 14.03 -2.83 5.56
CA ILE A 11 12.70 -2.29 5.82
C ILE A 11 12.73 -1.37 7.04
N ASP A 12 13.29 -1.81 8.15
CA ASP A 12 13.43 -1.00 9.37
C ASP A 12 14.14 0.33 9.07
N TYR A 13 15.22 0.28 8.28
CA TYR A 13 15.90 1.48 7.81
C TYR A 13 14.97 2.39 6.99
N LEU A 14 14.20 1.85 6.04
CA LEU A 14 13.24 2.62 5.26
C LEU A 14 12.14 3.25 6.13
N HIS A 15 11.64 2.55 7.15
CA HIS A 15 10.67 3.11 8.10
C HIS A 15 11.24 4.28 8.89
N GLN A 16 12.51 4.22 9.28
CA GLN A 16 13.18 5.36 9.94
C GLN A 16 13.36 6.54 8.98
N MET A 17 13.56 6.26 7.70
CA MET A 17 13.74 7.27 6.65
C MET A 17 12.44 7.75 6.01
N LYS A 18 11.27 7.23 6.42
CA LYS A 18 9.99 7.43 5.71
C LYS A 18 9.63 8.89 5.41
N LYS A 19 10.01 9.83 6.30
CA LYS A 19 9.78 11.27 6.12
C LYS A 19 10.46 11.88 4.89
N TRP A 20 11.44 11.19 4.32
CA TRP A 20 12.18 11.60 3.12
C TRP A 20 11.67 10.89 1.86
N LEU A 21 10.75 9.94 1.99
CA LEU A 21 10.18 9.25 0.84
C LEU A 21 9.23 10.18 0.09
N THR A 22 9.34 10.14 -1.23
CA THR A 22 8.55 10.96 -2.14
C THR A 22 7.76 10.08 -3.11
N PHE A 23 6.93 10.71 -3.95
CA PHE A 23 6.24 10.00 -5.03
C PHE A 23 7.19 9.17 -5.90
N ALA A 24 8.39 9.68 -6.18
CA ALA A 24 9.38 8.99 -7.03
C ALA A 24 9.86 7.65 -6.44
N ASP A 25 9.74 7.45 -5.13
CA ASP A 25 10.15 6.22 -4.45
C ASP A 25 9.10 5.11 -4.53
N LEU A 26 7.85 5.40 -4.89
CA LEU A 26 6.80 4.39 -5.07
C LEU A 26 7.17 3.35 -6.13
N ALA A 27 7.87 3.75 -7.20
CA ALA A 27 8.38 2.81 -8.20
C ALA A 27 9.42 1.84 -7.63
N LYS A 28 10.26 2.31 -6.69
CA LYS A 28 11.25 1.47 -6.00
C LYS A 28 10.56 0.55 -4.99
N ILE A 29 9.56 1.04 -4.26
CA ILE A 29 8.74 0.24 -3.35
C ILE A 29 8.08 -0.91 -4.11
N LYS A 30 7.41 -0.62 -5.25
CA LYS A 30 6.82 -1.66 -6.11
C LYS A 30 7.85 -2.73 -6.52
N LYS A 31 9.06 -2.31 -6.89
CA LYS A 31 10.15 -3.24 -7.22
C LYS A 31 10.57 -4.11 -6.02
N LEU A 32 10.63 -3.55 -4.81
CA LEU A 32 10.91 -4.32 -3.60
C LEU A 32 9.80 -5.34 -3.34
N THR A 33 8.54 -4.93 -3.46
CA THR A 33 7.34 -5.76 -3.29
C THR A 33 7.40 -7.04 -4.11
N ILE A 34 7.86 -6.98 -5.36
CA ILE A 34 7.88 -8.14 -6.28
C ILE A 34 9.16 -8.99 -6.23
N SER A 35 10.20 -8.55 -5.49
CA SER A 35 11.54 -9.16 -5.58
C SER A 35 11.76 -10.39 -4.68
N LYS A 36 11.30 -10.33 -3.43
CA LYS A 36 11.34 -11.41 -2.43
C LYS A 36 10.04 -11.41 -1.62
N SER A 37 8.93 -11.45 -2.33
CA SER A 37 7.58 -11.22 -1.81
C SER A 37 7.18 -12.26 -0.78
N TRP A 38 6.76 -11.78 0.38
CA TRP A 38 6.02 -12.53 1.38
C TRP A 38 5.33 -11.53 2.31
N TRP A 39 4.26 -11.97 2.98
CA TRP A 39 3.36 -11.08 3.73
C TRP A 39 4.09 -10.21 4.76
N ASP A 40 5.09 -10.77 5.45
CA ASP A 40 5.92 -10.06 6.43
C ASP A 40 6.57 -8.78 5.87
N THR A 41 7.15 -8.86 4.67
CA THR A 41 7.81 -7.71 4.03
C THR A 41 6.85 -6.81 3.28
N VAL A 42 5.79 -7.38 2.70
CA VAL A 42 4.81 -6.63 1.92
C VAL A 42 3.97 -5.75 2.84
N ASP A 43 3.56 -6.27 3.99
CA ASP A 43 2.78 -5.54 4.98
C ASP A 43 3.58 -4.34 5.53
N SER A 44 4.90 -4.47 5.74
CA SER A 44 5.72 -3.32 6.11
C SER A 44 5.85 -2.28 4.98
N LEU A 45 5.92 -2.71 3.72
CA LEU A 45 5.99 -1.80 2.58
C LEU A 45 4.68 -1.04 2.35
N ASP A 46 3.52 -1.63 2.65
CA ASP A 46 2.24 -0.93 2.54
C ASP A 46 2.15 0.28 3.48
N GLU A 47 2.75 0.20 4.67
CA GLU A 47 2.75 1.31 5.63
C GLU A 47 3.54 2.51 5.11
N LEU A 48 4.61 2.26 4.34
CA LEU A 48 5.39 3.32 3.67
C LEU A 48 4.55 4.00 2.59
N VAL A 49 3.75 3.23 1.85
CA VAL A 49 2.83 3.77 0.83
C VAL A 49 1.73 4.59 1.49
N GLY A 50 1.16 4.09 2.59
CA GLY A 50 0.21 4.82 3.43
C GLY A 50 0.78 6.13 3.97
N PHE A 51 2.06 6.13 4.37
CA PHE A 51 2.76 7.34 4.79
C PHE A 51 2.87 8.35 3.64
N ILE A 52 3.28 7.93 2.44
CA ILE A 52 3.39 8.82 1.26
C ILE A 52 2.02 9.39 0.88
N LEU A 53 0.97 8.57 0.89
CA LEU A 53 -0.42 8.98 0.64
C LEU A 53 -0.90 10.03 1.66
N MET A 54 -0.56 9.86 2.94
CA MET A 54 -0.88 10.85 3.97
C MET A 54 -0.07 12.14 3.84
N ALA A 55 1.21 12.03 3.53
CA ALA A 55 2.11 13.17 3.42
C ALA A 55 1.74 14.05 2.22
N SER A 56 1.31 13.45 1.11
CA SER A 56 0.78 14.16 -0.06
C SER A 56 -0.57 14.82 0.23
N ARG A 57 -1.46 14.19 1.03
CA ARG A 57 -2.73 14.79 1.48
C ARG A 57 -2.52 16.02 2.37
N ALA A 58 -1.55 15.94 3.27
CA ALA A 58 -1.25 17.01 4.22
C ALA A 58 -0.45 18.18 3.60
N LYS A 59 -0.14 18.13 2.29
CA LYS A 59 0.77 19.06 1.59
C LYS A 59 2.14 19.18 2.27
N LEU A 60 2.58 18.11 2.93
CA LEU A 60 3.90 18.03 3.56
C LEU A 60 4.98 17.63 2.55
N VAL A 61 4.57 17.19 1.35
CA VAL A 61 5.42 16.75 0.24
C VAL A 61 4.87 17.35 -1.05
N GLU A 62 5.67 18.21 -1.67
CA GLU A 62 5.46 18.94 -2.94
C GLU A 62 4.31 19.96 -3.00
N ASP A 63 4.60 21.06 -3.71
CA ASP A 63 3.95 22.38 -3.73
C ASP A 63 2.73 22.47 -4.69
N GLU A 64 2.30 21.34 -5.25
CA GLU A 64 1.22 21.28 -6.22
C GLU A 64 0.00 20.60 -5.57
N GLY A 65 -1.14 21.29 -5.55
CA GLY A 65 -2.41 20.82 -4.94
C GLY A 65 -2.97 19.50 -5.47
N LEU A 66 -2.24 18.78 -6.33
CA LEU A 66 -2.57 17.52 -6.97
C LEU A 66 -1.71 16.33 -6.46
N ALA A 67 -0.82 16.53 -5.49
CA ALA A 67 0.06 15.47 -4.99
C ALA A 67 -0.72 14.25 -4.48
N TYR A 68 -1.84 14.47 -3.78
CA TYR A 68 -2.71 13.38 -3.32
C TYR A 68 -3.33 12.62 -4.48
N GLU A 69 -3.88 13.34 -5.47
CA GLU A 69 -4.52 12.75 -6.65
C GLU A 69 -3.54 11.88 -7.45
N ARG A 70 -2.30 12.33 -7.55
CA ARG A 70 -1.24 11.56 -8.23
C ARG A 70 -0.93 10.24 -7.51
N VAL A 71 -0.83 10.27 -6.17
CA VAL A 71 -0.56 9.05 -5.38
C VAL A 71 -1.78 8.12 -5.38
N SER A 72 -2.98 8.66 -5.18
CA SER A 72 -4.22 7.88 -5.16
C SER A 72 -4.47 7.20 -6.51
N GLN A 73 -4.21 7.89 -7.62
CA GLN A 73 -4.31 7.32 -8.97
C GLN A 73 -3.33 6.15 -9.17
N LEU A 74 -2.08 6.27 -8.71
CA LEU A 74 -1.13 5.17 -8.77
C LEU A 74 -1.57 3.98 -7.91
N VAL A 75 -2.15 4.23 -6.73
CA VAL A 75 -2.71 3.17 -5.88
C VAL A 75 -3.89 2.46 -6.56
N LYS A 76 -4.76 3.19 -7.26
CA LYS A 76 -5.85 2.61 -8.07
C LYS A 76 -5.33 1.73 -9.21
N GLU A 77 -4.22 2.12 -9.83
CA GLU A 77 -3.53 1.28 -10.83
C GLU A 77 -2.97 0.00 -10.18
N TRP A 78 -2.39 0.10 -8.98
CA TRP A 78 -1.85 -1.05 -8.25
C TRP A 78 -2.94 -2.03 -7.81
N ALA A 79 -4.16 -1.56 -7.53
CA ALA A 79 -5.30 -2.41 -7.25
C ALA A 79 -5.69 -3.32 -8.44
N GLN A 80 -5.18 -3.03 -9.65
CA GLN A 80 -5.40 -3.78 -10.89
C GLN A 80 -4.13 -4.43 -11.44
N ASP A 81 -3.02 -4.45 -10.68
CA ASP A 81 -1.72 -4.95 -11.14
C ASP A 81 -1.73 -6.45 -11.54
N GLU A 82 -0.78 -6.91 -12.33
CA GLU A 82 -0.68 -8.35 -12.63
C GLU A 82 -0.11 -9.17 -11.46
N ASN A 83 0.46 -8.52 -10.44
CA ASN A 83 0.99 -9.15 -9.25
C ASN A 83 0.09 -8.90 -8.03
N PHE A 84 -0.40 -9.98 -7.40
CA PHE A 84 -1.30 -9.86 -6.25
C PHE A 84 -0.65 -9.22 -5.01
N TRP A 85 0.68 -9.25 -4.85
CA TRP A 85 1.34 -8.54 -3.75
C TRP A 85 1.27 -7.03 -3.93
N VAL A 86 1.28 -6.53 -5.17
CA VAL A 86 1.08 -5.10 -5.46
C VAL A 86 -0.36 -4.70 -5.19
N ARG A 87 -1.33 -5.57 -5.55
CA ARG A 87 -2.75 -5.38 -5.19
C ARG A 87 -2.98 -5.38 -3.68
N ARG A 88 -2.30 -6.28 -2.94
CA ARG A 88 -2.35 -6.32 -1.48
C ARG A 88 -1.91 -5.00 -0.88
N ILE A 89 -0.81 -4.42 -1.35
CA ILE A 89 -0.39 -3.08 -0.90
C ILE A 89 -1.48 -2.04 -1.16
N ALA A 90 -2.13 -2.04 -2.32
CA ALA A 90 -3.19 -1.08 -2.61
C ALA A 90 -4.35 -1.19 -1.60
N ILE A 91 -4.73 -2.41 -1.20
CA ILE A 91 -5.77 -2.65 -0.20
C ILE A 91 -5.29 -2.25 1.20
N ASP A 92 -4.09 -2.66 1.60
CA ASP A 92 -3.60 -2.57 2.99
C ASP A 92 -3.00 -1.19 3.34
N CYS A 93 -2.56 -0.38 2.36
CA CYS A 93 -1.83 0.87 2.60
C CYS A 93 -2.58 1.91 3.46
N GLN A 94 -3.90 1.79 3.62
CA GLN A 94 -4.70 2.69 4.45
C GLN A 94 -5.05 2.12 5.84
N LEU A 95 -4.65 0.89 6.17
CA LEU A 95 -5.08 0.19 7.39
C LEU A 95 -4.65 0.90 8.67
N SER A 96 -3.51 1.60 8.69
CA SER A 96 -3.00 2.31 9.87
C SER A 96 -3.55 3.74 10.02
N LEU A 97 -4.31 4.24 9.04
CA LEU A 97 -4.67 5.67 8.94
C LEU A 97 -5.88 6.09 9.81
N LYS A 98 -6.67 5.14 10.32
CA LYS A 98 -7.83 5.38 11.22
C LYS A 98 -8.83 6.37 10.60
N GLU A 99 -9.16 7.47 11.29
CA GLU A 99 -10.09 8.52 10.82
C GLU A 99 -9.61 9.25 9.55
N LYS A 100 -8.34 9.07 9.18
CA LYS A 100 -7.75 9.69 7.98
C LYS A 100 -7.87 8.81 6.74
N THR A 101 -8.42 7.61 6.86
CA THR A 101 -8.67 6.72 5.72
C THR A 101 -9.57 7.40 4.70
N ASP A 102 -9.17 7.36 3.43
CA ASP A 102 -10.03 7.70 2.31
C ASP A 102 -10.86 6.47 1.94
N LEU A 103 -12.14 6.52 2.34
CA LEU A 103 -13.08 5.43 2.15
C LEU A 103 -13.41 5.20 0.66
N GLU A 104 -13.35 6.24 -0.19
CA GLU A 104 -13.62 6.08 -1.61
C GLU A 104 -12.47 5.30 -2.27
N LEU A 105 -11.22 5.67 -1.96
CA LEU A 105 -10.05 4.95 -2.45
C LEU A 105 -10.00 3.51 -1.92
N LEU A 106 -10.31 3.29 -0.63
CA LEU A 106 -10.31 1.95 -0.04
C LEU A 106 -11.39 1.06 -0.67
N SER A 107 -12.61 1.58 -0.81
CA SER A 107 -13.72 0.86 -1.46
C SER A 107 -13.34 0.47 -2.89
N TYR A 108 -12.79 1.41 -3.67
CA TYR A 108 -12.33 1.13 -5.02
C TYR A 108 -11.31 -0.02 -5.03
N ASN A 109 -10.27 0.03 -4.18
CA ASN A 109 -9.22 -0.98 -4.16
C ASN A 109 -9.75 -2.37 -3.79
N ILE A 110 -10.70 -2.45 -2.85
CA ILE A 110 -11.36 -3.70 -2.48
C ILE A 110 -12.21 -4.21 -3.65
N GLU A 111 -13.03 -3.35 -4.25
CA GLU A 111 -13.92 -3.71 -5.36
C GLU A 111 -13.16 -4.34 -6.52
N GLN A 112 -12.01 -3.77 -6.92
CA GLN A 112 -11.15 -4.33 -7.99
C GLN A 112 -10.59 -5.74 -7.69
N ASN A 113 -10.77 -6.24 -6.47
CA ASN A 113 -10.23 -7.50 -5.98
C ASN A 113 -11.30 -8.48 -5.47
N LEU A 114 -12.58 -8.23 -5.77
CA LEU A 114 -13.70 -9.14 -5.49
C LEU A 114 -13.83 -10.24 -6.56
N ALA A 115 -14.98 -10.92 -6.61
CA ALA A 115 -15.23 -12.13 -7.42
C ALA A 115 -14.95 -12.03 -8.93
N HIS A 116 -14.84 -10.82 -9.50
CA HIS A 116 -14.47 -10.63 -10.91
C HIS A 116 -12.95 -10.52 -11.14
N SER A 117 -12.16 -10.43 -10.08
CA SER A 117 -10.70 -10.34 -10.13
C SER A 117 -10.07 -11.71 -10.42
N PRO A 118 -8.96 -11.77 -11.19
CA PRO A 118 -8.19 -13.00 -11.34
C PRO A 118 -7.61 -13.54 -10.03
N PHE A 119 -7.61 -12.74 -8.95
CA PHE A 119 -7.12 -13.11 -7.62
C PHE A 119 -8.22 -13.23 -6.56
N ALA A 120 -9.48 -13.42 -6.98
CA ALA A 120 -10.62 -13.54 -6.05
C ALA A 120 -10.45 -14.68 -5.03
N ASP A 121 -9.78 -15.77 -5.42
CA ASP A 121 -9.53 -16.93 -4.55
C ASP A 121 -8.16 -16.86 -3.82
N GLU A 122 -7.38 -15.79 -4.02
CA GLU A 122 -6.07 -15.65 -3.39
C GLU A 122 -6.23 -15.37 -1.88
N PHE A 123 -5.67 -16.25 -1.05
CA PHE A 123 -5.77 -16.18 0.40
C PHE A 123 -5.29 -14.83 0.94
N PHE A 124 -4.16 -14.31 0.45
CA PHE A 124 -3.61 -13.05 0.94
C PHE A 124 -4.44 -11.84 0.51
N ILE A 125 -5.13 -11.89 -0.62
CA ILE A 125 -6.06 -10.83 -1.04
C ILE A 125 -7.31 -10.86 -0.16
N ASN A 126 -7.90 -12.04 0.03
CA ASN A 126 -9.08 -12.19 0.88
C ASN A 126 -8.84 -11.75 2.32
N LYS A 127 -7.65 -12.02 2.86
CA LYS A 127 -7.25 -11.55 4.19
C LYS A 127 -7.12 -10.02 4.25
N ALA A 128 -6.53 -9.39 3.23
CA ALA A 128 -6.43 -7.93 3.12
C ALA A 128 -7.82 -7.28 3.07
N ILE A 129 -8.73 -7.82 2.25
CA ILE A 129 -10.12 -7.36 2.15
C ILE A 129 -10.83 -7.46 3.50
N TRP A 130 -10.68 -8.59 4.20
CA TRP A 130 -11.27 -8.76 5.53
C TRP A 130 -10.76 -7.72 6.54
N LEU A 131 -9.46 -7.42 6.53
CA LEU A 131 -8.87 -6.36 7.37
C LEU A 131 -9.42 -4.98 6.98
N GLY A 132 -9.57 -4.71 5.69
CA GLY A 132 -10.20 -3.50 5.15
C GLY A 132 -11.64 -3.34 5.66
N PHE A 133 -12.47 -4.38 5.58
CA PHE A 133 -13.82 -4.36 6.14
C PHE A 133 -13.85 -4.15 7.66
N ALA A 134 -12.93 -4.78 8.39
CA ALA A 134 -12.80 -4.56 9.83
C ALA A 134 -12.38 -3.12 10.19
N ARG A 135 -11.79 -2.37 9.24
CA ARG A 135 -11.53 -0.94 9.38
C ARG A 135 -12.79 -0.12 9.11
N PHE A 136 -13.61 -0.47 8.10
CA PHE A 136 -14.89 0.18 7.84
C PHE A 136 -15.84 0.15 9.04
N SER A 137 -15.91 -0.98 9.76
CA SER A 137 -16.85 -1.16 10.87
C SER A 137 -16.51 -0.38 12.16
N LYS A 138 -15.36 0.30 12.19
CA LYS A 138 -14.86 1.02 13.37
C LYS A 138 -14.95 2.55 13.26
N ASN A 139 -15.37 3.07 12.11
CA ASN A 139 -15.57 4.49 11.84
C ASN A 139 -17.07 4.78 11.73
#